data_AF-A0A7K2N485-F1
#
_entry.id   AF-A0A7K2N485-F1
#
_cell.length_a   1.000
_cell.length_b   1.000
_cell.length_c   1.000
_cell.angle_alpha   90.00
_cell.angle_beta   90.00
_cell.angle_gamma   90.00
#
_symmetry.space_group_name_H-M   'P 1'
#
loop_
_entity.id
_entity.type
_entity.pdbx_description
1 polymer ?
#
loop_
_entity_poly.entity_id
_entity_poly.type
_entity_poly.pdbx_seq_one_letter_code
_entity_poly.pdbx_strand_id
1 'polypeptide(L)'
;MTLAAASHGFLSPTGVEIAFLLVGLVTFGAAVVTVTTRQLVHAALWLVVALGGLAVEYLLLTAEFIAWVQVLIYVGAVVVLILFGLMLTRAPIGRSPEADSANRWAALTVAVASAAALVWVVVDAFRTTWIDLDDPAAGSTAVTGASLFQNWVLPFEALSVLLLAALVGAIVLSRKARPARAGEASPGGVSPGGASPGGASPSGASRSGTSQTGGAR
;
A
#
# COMPACT_ATOMS: atom_id res chain seq x y z
N MET A 1 -13.01 -41.78 -40.28
CA MET A 1 -14.08 -40.88 -39.80
C MET A 1 -13.42 -39.61 -39.30
N THR A 2 -13.30 -38.64 -40.19
CA THR A 2 -12.81 -37.28 -39.92
C THR A 2 -13.94 -36.50 -39.25
N LEU A 3 -13.86 -36.31 -37.93
CA LEU A 3 -14.72 -35.36 -37.24
C LEU A 3 -14.16 -33.97 -37.44
N ALA A 4 -15.02 -33.08 -37.91
CA ALA A 4 -14.74 -31.70 -38.22
C ALA A 4 -14.06 -31.00 -37.03
N ALA A 5 -12.89 -30.41 -37.28
CA ALA A 5 -12.37 -29.36 -36.42
C ALA A 5 -13.44 -28.26 -36.39
N ALA A 6 -14.15 -28.12 -35.26
CA ALA A 6 -15.06 -27.02 -35.04
C ALA A 6 -14.23 -25.74 -35.16
N SER A 7 -14.38 -25.04 -36.28
CA SER A 7 -13.80 -23.72 -36.46
C SER A 7 -14.51 -22.80 -35.47
N HIS A 8 -13.93 -22.61 -34.29
CA HIS A 8 -14.28 -21.54 -33.37
C HIS A 8 -13.90 -20.23 -34.06
N GLY A 9 -14.79 -19.77 -34.93
CA GLY A 9 -14.64 -18.49 -35.61
C GLY A 9 -14.86 -17.37 -34.61
N PHE A 10 -14.04 -16.32 -34.70
CA PHE A 10 -14.17 -15.05 -33.96
C PHE A 10 -15.60 -14.43 -33.96
N LEU A 11 -16.50 -14.93 -34.82
CA LEU A 11 -17.87 -14.44 -35.00
C LEU A 11 -18.92 -15.16 -34.13
N SER A 12 -18.56 -16.26 -33.44
CA SER A 12 -19.44 -16.94 -32.48
C SER A 12 -18.82 -16.93 -31.08
N PRO A 13 -18.72 -15.77 -30.41
CA PRO A 13 -18.12 -15.69 -29.10
C PRO A 13 -18.89 -16.55 -28.10
N THR A 14 -18.17 -17.32 -27.30
CA THR A 14 -18.78 -18.12 -26.23
C THR A 14 -19.33 -17.19 -25.14
N GLY A 15 -20.34 -17.63 -24.38
CA GLY A 15 -20.86 -16.83 -23.27
C GLY A 15 -19.80 -16.47 -22.23
N VAL A 16 -18.80 -17.36 -22.06
CA VAL A 16 -17.64 -17.17 -21.17
C VAL A 16 -16.72 -16.07 -21.69
N GLU A 17 -16.43 -16.01 -22.99
CA GLU A 17 -15.62 -14.93 -23.59
C GLU A 17 -16.29 -13.56 -23.45
N ILE A 18 -17.61 -13.50 -23.66
CA ILE A 18 -18.37 -12.25 -23.49
C ILE A 18 -18.32 -11.81 -22.02
N ALA A 19 -18.57 -12.74 -21.08
CA ALA A 19 -18.48 -12.45 -19.66
C ALA A 19 -17.07 -11.99 -19.26
N PHE A 20 -16.03 -12.65 -19.77
CA PHE A 20 -14.63 -12.32 -19.53
C PHE A 20 -14.30 -10.91 -20.01
N LEU A 21 -14.72 -10.53 -21.23
CA LEU A 21 -14.51 -9.18 -21.76
C LEU A 21 -15.27 -8.11 -20.98
N LEU A 22 -16.51 -8.38 -20.58
CA LEU A 22 -17.32 -7.44 -19.81
C LEU A 22 -16.73 -7.21 -18.41
N VAL A 23 -16.36 -8.30 -17.72
CA VAL A 23 -15.69 -8.23 -16.42
C VAL A 23 -14.36 -7.51 -16.57
N GLY A 24 -13.55 -7.86 -17.57
CA GLY A 24 -12.29 -7.19 -17.88
C GLY A 24 -12.42 -5.69 -18.11
N LEU A 25 -13.47 -5.25 -18.83
CA LEU A 25 -13.73 -3.83 -19.04
C LEU A 25 -14.10 -3.11 -17.73
N VAL A 26 -14.89 -3.76 -16.87
CA VAL A 26 -15.23 -3.24 -15.54
C VAL A 26 -14.00 -3.21 -14.63
N THR A 27 -13.18 -4.25 -14.61
CA THR A 27 -11.91 -4.34 -13.88
C THR A 27 -10.96 -3.21 -14.29
N PHE A 28 -10.77 -3.03 -15.61
CA PHE A 28 -9.93 -1.98 -16.16
C PHE A 28 -10.46 -0.59 -15.81
N GLY A 29 -11.77 -0.37 -15.97
CA GLY A 29 -12.42 0.89 -15.57
C GLY A 29 -12.23 1.18 -14.08
N ALA A 30 -12.42 0.19 -13.21
CA ALA A 30 -12.20 0.33 -11.77
C ALA A 30 -10.74 0.65 -11.44
N ALA A 31 -9.77 0.04 -12.13
CA ALA A 31 -8.35 0.35 -11.97
C ALA A 31 -8.02 1.80 -12.39
N VAL A 32 -8.58 2.27 -13.51
CA VAL A 32 -8.42 3.68 -13.94
C VAL A 32 -9.04 4.64 -12.92
N VAL A 33 -10.24 4.35 -12.43
CA VAL A 33 -10.89 5.18 -11.41
C VAL A 33 -10.09 5.17 -10.10
N THR A 34 -9.52 4.02 -9.70
CA THR A 34 -8.67 3.90 -8.52
C THR A 34 -7.50 4.89 -8.55
N VAL A 35 -6.79 4.99 -9.67
CA VAL A 35 -5.60 5.84 -9.78
C VAL A 35 -5.91 7.31 -10.08
N THR A 36 -7.08 7.60 -10.67
CA THR A 36 -7.49 8.97 -11.00
C THR A 36 -8.28 9.65 -9.87
N THR A 37 -8.84 8.86 -8.96
CA THR A 37 -9.62 9.38 -7.83
C THR A 37 -8.74 10.13 -6.83
N ARG A 38 -9.15 11.36 -6.51
CA ARG A 38 -8.41 12.24 -5.57
C ARG A 38 -8.73 12.00 -4.09
N GLN A 39 -9.72 11.16 -3.80
CA GLN A 39 -10.14 10.80 -2.45
C GLN A 39 -9.63 9.39 -2.12
N LEU A 40 -8.70 9.29 -1.17
CA LEU A 40 -7.98 8.05 -0.86
C LEU A 40 -8.91 6.87 -0.49
N VAL A 41 -9.99 7.14 0.26
CA VAL A 41 -10.97 6.11 0.62
C VAL A 41 -11.71 5.59 -0.61
N HIS A 42 -12.14 6.48 -1.52
CA HIS A 42 -12.83 6.07 -2.75
C HIS A 42 -11.88 5.31 -3.67
N ALA A 43 -10.62 5.75 -3.79
CA ALA A 43 -9.60 5.02 -4.54
C ALA A 43 -9.45 3.58 -3.99
N ALA A 44 -9.35 3.42 -2.68
CA ALA A 44 -9.26 2.10 -2.05
C ALA A 44 -10.53 1.23 -2.25
N LEU A 45 -11.73 1.83 -2.29
CA LEU A 45 -12.96 1.09 -2.62
C LEU A 45 -13.01 0.64 -4.08
N TRP A 46 -12.57 1.49 -5.03
CA TRP A 46 -12.44 1.10 -6.43
C TRP A 46 -11.38 0.02 -6.63
N LEU A 47 -10.34 -0.01 -5.79
CA LEU A 47 -9.35 -1.08 -5.79
C LEU A 47 -9.98 -2.43 -5.38
N VAL A 48 -10.94 -2.45 -4.44
CA VAL A 48 -11.70 -3.67 -4.12
C VAL A 48 -12.45 -4.17 -5.35
N VAL A 49 -13.10 -3.27 -6.11
CA VAL A 49 -13.83 -3.64 -7.32
C VAL A 49 -12.88 -4.21 -8.37
N ALA A 50 -11.71 -3.60 -8.58
CA ALA A 50 -10.71 -4.12 -9.51
C ALA A 50 -10.17 -5.50 -9.10
N LEU A 51 -9.81 -5.69 -7.83
CA LEU A 51 -9.28 -6.97 -7.33
C LEU A 51 -10.35 -8.07 -7.28
N GLY A 52 -11.61 -7.71 -7.02
CA GLY A 52 -12.75 -8.61 -7.11
C GLY A 52 -13.06 -9.00 -8.55
N GLY A 53 -12.96 -8.06 -9.50
CA GLY A 53 -13.05 -8.33 -10.93
C GLY A 53 -12.00 -9.34 -11.40
N LEU A 54 -10.74 -9.17 -10.97
CA LEU A 54 -9.69 -10.17 -11.22
C LEU A 54 -10.00 -11.55 -10.64
N ALA A 55 -10.63 -11.63 -9.46
CA ALA A 55 -11.04 -12.92 -8.90
C ALA A 55 -12.11 -13.59 -9.78
N VAL A 56 -13.04 -12.82 -10.34
CA VAL A 56 -14.02 -13.34 -11.30
C VAL A 56 -13.35 -13.78 -12.60
N GLU A 57 -12.39 -13.02 -13.13
CA GLU A 57 -11.60 -13.43 -14.30
C GLU A 57 -10.85 -14.75 -14.06
N TYR A 58 -10.26 -14.94 -12.88
CA TYR A 58 -9.64 -16.22 -12.51
C TYR A 58 -10.65 -17.37 -12.48
N LEU A 59 -11.87 -17.18 -11.99
CA LEU A 59 -12.92 -18.21 -12.05
C LEU A 59 -13.32 -18.53 -13.49
N LEU A 60 -13.46 -17.51 -14.35
CA LEU A 60 -13.77 -17.69 -15.77
C LEU A 60 -12.65 -18.44 -16.50
N LEU A 61 -11.41 -18.30 -16.06
CA LEU A 61 -10.24 -19.04 -16.55
C LEU A 61 -10.03 -20.39 -15.84
N THR A 62 -11.02 -20.90 -15.11
CA THR A 62 -10.97 -22.17 -14.36
C THR A 62 -9.93 -22.23 -13.23
N ALA A 63 -9.32 -21.10 -12.87
CA ALA A 63 -8.32 -20.98 -11.80
C ALA A 63 -8.97 -20.79 -10.42
N GLU A 64 -9.76 -21.78 -9.97
CA GLU A 64 -10.58 -21.69 -8.75
C GLU A 64 -9.77 -21.39 -7.49
N PHE A 65 -8.69 -22.13 -7.26
CA PHE A 65 -7.87 -21.95 -6.06
C PHE A 65 -7.30 -20.52 -5.99
N ILE A 66 -6.80 -20.01 -7.11
CA ILE A 66 -6.23 -18.67 -7.22
C ILE A 66 -7.30 -17.60 -7.02
N ALA A 67 -8.51 -17.79 -7.54
CA ALA A 67 -9.63 -16.88 -7.32
C ALA A 67 -9.99 -16.75 -5.82
N TRP A 68 -10.05 -17.86 -5.09
CA TRP A 68 -10.32 -17.82 -3.65
C TRP A 68 -9.20 -17.16 -2.85
N VAL A 69 -7.95 -17.46 -3.20
CA VAL A 69 -6.77 -16.79 -2.61
C VAL A 69 -6.80 -15.28 -2.91
N GLN A 70 -7.22 -14.89 -4.11
CA GLN A 70 -7.35 -13.49 -4.51
C GLN A 70 -8.32 -12.73 -3.59
N VAL A 71 -9.49 -13.31 -3.34
CA VAL A 71 -10.48 -12.72 -2.44
C VAL A 71 -9.98 -12.71 -1.00
N LEU A 72 -9.43 -13.82 -0.51
CA LEU A 72 -9.03 -13.94 0.90
C LEU A 72 -7.87 -12.98 1.24
N ILE A 73 -6.84 -12.94 0.41
CA ILE A 73 -5.62 -12.18 0.71
C ILE A 73 -5.75 -10.73 0.25
N TYR A 74 -6.07 -10.49 -1.02
CA TYR A 74 -6.02 -9.13 -1.55
C TYR A 74 -7.23 -8.31 -1.09
N VAL A 75 -8.44 -8.84 -1.29
CA VAL A 75 -9.66 -8.13 -0.86
C VAL A 75 -9.83 -8.21 0.66
N GLY A 76 -9.66 -9.39 1.26
CA GLY A 76 -9.94 -9.64 2.67
C GLY A 76 -8.90 -9.10 3.65
N ALA A 77 -7.61 -9.19 3.33
CA ALA A 77 -6.54 -8.78 4.25
C ALA A 77 -5.85 -7.48 3.82
N VAL A 78 -5.31 -7.43 2.60
CA VAL A 78 -4.45 -6.32 2.16
C VAL A 78 -5.24 -5.02 2.02
N VAL A 79 -6.34 -5.01 1.28
CA VAL A 79 -7.12 -3.77 1.11
C VAL A 79 -7.75 -3.32 2.42
N VAL A 80 -8.23 -4.25 3.25
CA VAL A 80 -8.75 -3.93 4.59
C VAL A 80 -7.66 -3.29 5.46
N LEU A 81 -6.44 -3.83 5.46
CA LEU A 81 -5.30 -3.23 6.18
C LEU A 81 -4.97 -1.83 5.66
N ILE A 82 -4.98 -1.63 4.33
CA ILE A 82 -4.78 -0.32 3.72
C ILE A 82 -5.86 0.65 4.17
N LEU A 83 -7.14 0.25 4.13
CA LEU A 83 -8.27 1.07 4.58
C LEU A 83 -8.14 1.44 6.06
N PHE A 84 -7.81 0.50 6.94
CA PHE A 84 -7.56 0.79 8.35
C PHE A 84 -6.39 1.79 8.52
N GLY A 85 -5.29 1.59 7.80
CA GLY A 85 -4.13 2.50 7.83
C GLY A 85 -4.49 3.92 7.36
N LEU A 86 -5.24 4.03 6.27
CA LEU A 86 -5.73 5.31 5.73
C LEU A 86 -6.68 6.02 6.71
N MET A 87 -7.59 5.26 7.34
CA MET A 87 -8.53 5.82 8.31
C MET A 87 -7.82 6.31 9.58
N LEU A 88 -6.84 5.55 10.09
CA LEU A 88 -6.07 5.93 11.28
C LEU A 88 -5.16 7.15 11.05
N THR A 89 -4.66 7.33 9.83
CA THR A 89 -3.74 8.44 9.49
C THR A 89 -4.45 9.76 9.21
N ARG A 90 -5.77 9.86 9.41
CA ARG A 90 -6.60 11.02 9.00
C ARG A 90 -6.31 11.40 7.54
N ALA A 91 -6.21 10.41 6.66
CA ALA A 91 -6.14 10.65 5.23
C ALA A 91 -7.15 11.73 4.84
N PRO A 92 -6.73 12.84 4.18
CA PRO A 92 -7.63 13.96 3.90
C PRO A 92 -8.92 13.46 3.24
N ILE A 93 -10.07 13.68 3.89
CA ILE A 93 -11.39 13.31 3.36
C ILE A 93 -11.83 14.33 2.29
N GLY A 94 -10.88 14.79 1.48
CA GLY A 94 -11.02 15.87 0.49
C GLY A 94 -9.97 15.74 -0.60
N ARG A 95 -9.95 16.68 -1.57
CA ARG A 95 -8.94 16.67 -2.64
C ARG A 95 -7.57 16.85 -2.01
N SER A 96 -6.67 15.87 -2.16
CA SER A 96 -5.25 16.04 -1.82
C SER A 96 -4.57 16.91 -2.89
N PRO A 97 -4.13 18.14 -2.57
CA PRO A 97 -3.40 18.99 -3.52
C PRO A 97 -2.02 18.40 -3.88
N GLU A 98 -1.46 17.58 -2.99
CA GLU A 98 -0.16 16.91 -3.16
C GLU A 98 -0.24 15.66 -4.06
N ALA A 99 -1.44 15.18 -4.38
CA ALA A 99 -1.59 14.04 -5.30
C ALA A 99 -1.34 14.43 -6.77
N ASP A 100 -1.25 15.72 -7.09
CA ASP A 100 -1.13 16.20 -8.47
C ASP A 100 0.29 16.72 -8.72
N SER A 101 1.06 16.00 -9.53
CA SER A 101 2.43 16.39 -9.89
C SER A 101 2.44 17.23 -11.16
N ALA A 102 3.30 18.25 -11.22
CA ALA A 102 3.59 19.01 -12.44
C ALA A 102 4.08 18.09 -13.58
N ASN A 103 4.65 16.93 -13.24
CA ASN A 103 5.19 15.95 -14.18
C ASN A 103 4.13 15.00 -14.77
N ARG A 104 2.83 15.29 -14.59
CA ARG A 104 1.71 14.43 -15.06
C ARG A 104 1.81 14.04 -16.53
N TRP A 105 2.27 14.96 -17.39
CA TRP A 105 2.35 14.73 -18.83
C TRP A 105 3.50 13.79 -19.20
N ALA A 106 4.65 13.94 -18.53
CA ALA A 106 5.76 13.01 -18.68
C ALA A 106 5.38 11.62 -18.15
N ALA A 107 4.74 11.55 -16.98
CA ALA A 107 4.24 10.29 -16.41
C ALA A 107 3.21 9.61 -17.31
N LEU A 108 2.27 10.37 -17.87
CA LEU A 108 1.28 9.86 -18.82
C LEU A 108 1.95 9.32 -20.09
N THR A 109 2.93 10.04 -20.63
CA THR A 109 3.68 9.62 -21.82
C THR A 109 4.38 8.28 -21.57
N VAL A 110 5.06 8.15 -20.43
CA VAL A 110 5.74 6.90 -20.05
C VAL A 110 4.74 5.77 -19.81
N ALA A 111 3.60 6.06 -19.15
CA ALA A 111 2.55 5.07 -18.91
C ALA A 111 1.94 4.56 -20.21
N VAL A 112 1.61 5.45 -21.15
CA VAL A 112 1.05 5.08 -22.46
C VAL A 112 2.08 4.34 -23.31
N ALA A 113 3.34 4.80 -23.34
CA ALA A 113 4.40 4.11 -24.07
C ALA A 113 4.64 2.70 -23.51
N SER A 114 4.69 2.56 -22.18
CA SER A 114 4.82 1.26 -21.52
C SER A 114 3.63 0.35 -21.79
N ALA A 115 2.40 0.87 -21.71
CA ALA A 115 1.19 0.11 -21.98
C ALA A 115 1.13 -0.35 -23.44
N ALA A 116 1.44 0.53 -24.40
CA ALA A 116 1.48 0.18 -25.81
C ALA A 116 2.56 -0.88 -26.11
N ALA A 117 3.74 -0.75 -25.51
CA ALA A 117 4.79 -1.75 -25.63
C ALA A 117 4.37 -3.11 -25.05
N LEU A 118 3.75 -3.13 -23.86
CA LEU A 118 3.23 -4.34 -23.25
C LEU A 118 2.14 -5.00 -24.11
N VAL A 119 1.16 -4.23 -24.59
CA VAL A 119 0.12 -4.74 -25.48
C VAL A 119 0.72 -5.30 -26.76
N TRP A 120 1.69 -4.61 -27.36
CA TRP A 120 2.37 -5.08 -28.57
C TRP A 120 3.09 -6.40 -28.33
N VAL A 121 3.88 -6.52 -27.25
CA VAL A 121 4.60 -7.75 -26.90
C VAL A 121 3.63 -8.90 -26.61
N VAL A 122 2.56 -8.66 -25.85
CA VAL A 122 1.57 -9.68 -25.52
C VAL A 122 0.84 -10.16 -26.77
N VAL A 123 0.39 -9.24 -27.64
CA VAL A 123 -0.28 -9.62 -28.89
C VAL A 123 0.67 -10.38 -29.80
N ASP A 124 1.92 -9.93 -29.96
CA ASP A 124 2.90 -10.63 -30.79
C ASP A 124 3.18 -12.06 -30.29
N ALA A 125 3.34 -12.22 -28.97
CA ALA A 125 3.64 -13.50 -28.35
C ALA A 125 2.46 -14.48 -28.31
N PHE A 126 1.22 -13.98 -28.13
CA PHE A 126 0.06 -14.83 -27.83
C PHE A 126 -1.06 -14.80 -28.87
N ARG A 127 -0.95 -14.03 -29.97
CA ARG A 127 -1.99 -13.95 -31.02
C ARG A 127 -2.41 -15.30 -31.63
N THR A 128 -1.57 -16.32 -31.55
CA THR A 128 -1.85 -17.68 -32.08
C THR A 128 -2.13 -18.70 -30.98
N THR A 129 -2.12 -18.29 -29.71
CA THR A 129 -2.27 -19.19 -28.56
C THR A 129 -3.72 -19.20 -28.13
N TRP A 130 -4.30 -20.39 -28.04
CA TRP A 130 -5.64 -20.61 -27.53
C TRP A 130 -5.56 -21.31 -26.17
N ILE A 131 -6.30 -20.81 -25.20
CA ILE A 131 -6.42 -21.42 -23.87
C ILE A 131 -7.58 -22.41 -23.95
N ASP A 132 -7.28 -23.68 -23.69
CA ASP A 132 -8.29 -24.73 -23.56
C ASP A 132 -8.83 -24.71 -22.13
N LEU A 133 -10.17 -24.65 -22.00
CA LEU A 133 -10.88 -24.60 -20.72
C LEU A 133 -11.60 -25.92 -20.39
N ASP A 134 -11.41 -26.96 -21.21
CA ASP A 134 -12.12 -28.23 -21.08
C ASP A 134 -11.59 -29.13 -19.95
N ASP A 135 -10.46 -28.76 -19.31
CA ASP A 135 -9.92 -29.42 -18.12
C ASP A 135 -9.93 -28.50 -16.87
N PRO A 136 -11.06 -28.43 -16.12
CA PRO A 136 -11.15 -27.65 -14.90
C PRO A 136 -10.21 -28.11 -13.78
N ALA A 137 -9.64 -29.32 -13.86
CA ALA A 137 -8.84 -29.87 -12.78
C ALA A 137 -7.50 -29.12 -12.60
N ALA A 138 -6.99 -28.48 -13.66
CA ALA A 138 -5.72 -27.76 -13.65
C ALA A 138 -5.68 -26.60 -12.63
N GLY A 139 -6.82 -25.93 -12.39
CA GLY A 139 -6.94 -24.84 -11.42
C GLY A 139 -7.35 -25.26 -10.01
N SER A 140 -7.49 -26.56 -9.76
CA SER A 140 -7.97 -27.08 -8.47
C SER A 140 -6.95 -26.94 -7.34
N THR A 141 -7.46 -26.92 -6.10
CA THR A 141 -6.64 -26.92 -4.88
C THR A 141 -5.72 -28.14 -4.79
N ALA A 142 -6.19 -29.31 -5.24
CA ALA A 142 -5.43 -30.55 -5.18
C ALA A 142 -4.18 -30.50 -6.09
N VAL A 143 -4.35 -30.07 -7.35
CA VAL A 143 -3.25 -29.94 -8.31
C VAL A 143 -2.26 -28.86 -7.85
N THR A 144 -2.77 -27.71 -7.41
CA THR A 144 -1.92 -26.62 -6.94
C THR A 144 -1.13 -27.02 -5.68
N GLY A 145 -1.78 -27.70 -4.74
CA GLY A 145 -1.14 -28.21 -3.53
C GLY A 145 -0.05 -29.25 -3.81
N ALA A 146 -0.33 -30.20 -4.71
CA ALA A 146 0.67 -31.18 -5.13
C ALA A 146 1.89 -30.50 -5.75
N SER A 147 1.69 -29.55 -6.66
CA SER A 147 2.79 -28.81 -7.28
C SER A 147 3.60 -28.00 -6.25
N LEU A 148 2.92 -27.36 -5.28
CA LEU A 148 3.57 -26.55 -4.24
C LEU A 148 4.53 -27.39 -3.39
N PHE A 149 4.11 -28.59 -2.98
CA PHE A 149 4.89 -29.47 -2.09
C PHE A 149 5.78 -30.48 -2.80
N GLN A 150 5.68 -30.61 -4.13
CA GLN A 150 6.56 -31.51 -4.89
C GLN A 150 7.59 -30.74 -5.72
N ASN A 151 7.17 -29.69 -6.43
CA ASN A 151 8.02 -28.94 -7.35
C ASN A 151 8.55 -27.63 -6.74
N TRP A 152 7.77 -27.00 -5.86
CA TRP A 152 8.03 -25.64 -5.36
C TRP A 152 8.37 -25.59 -3.85
N VAL A 153 8.95 -26.66 -3.31
CA VAL A 153 9.27 -26.77 -1.87
C VAL A 153 10.23 -25.67 -1.42
N LEU A 154 11.30 -25.41 -2.18
CA LEU A 154 12.30 -24.40 -1.80
C LEU A 154 11.70 -22.98 -1.77
N PRO A 155 10.95 -22.52 -2.80
CA PRO A 155 10.25 -21.24 -2.72
C PRO A 155 9.21 -21.17 -1.60
N PHE A 156 8.49 -22.28 -1.33
CA PHE A 156 7.55 -22.33 -0.20
C PHE A 156 8.25 -22.11 1.15
N GLU A 157 9.38 -22.77 1.37
CA GLU A 157 10.16 -22.59 2.60
C GLU A 157 10.70 -21.16 2.71
N ALA A 158 11.23 -20.59 1.62
CA ALA A 158 11.70 -19.22 1.59
C ALA A 158 10.57 -18.21 1.90
N LEU A 159 9.36 -18.42 1.38
CA LEU A 159 8.19 -17.60 1.69
C LEU A 159 7.80 -17.71 3.17
N SER A 160 7.92 -18.89 3.79
CA SER A 160 7.62 -19.06 5.23
C SER A 160 8.55 -18.23 6.11
N VAL A 161 9.86 -18.22 5.79
CA VAL A 161 10.87 -17.42 6.49
C VAL A 161 10.64 -15.93 6.22
N LEU A 162 10.30 -15.56 4.99
CA LEU A 162 9.96 -14.17 4.63
C LEU A 162 8.75 -13.67 5.42
N LEU A 163 7.69 -14.47 5.56
CA LEU A 163 6.50 -14.10 6.33
C LEU A 163 6.81 -13.99 7.84
N LEU A 164 7.64 -14.88 8.37
CA LEU A 164 8.13 -14.79 9.75
C LEU A 164 8.91 -13.49 9.95
N ALA A 165 9.84 -13.17 9.05
CA ALA A 165 10.63 -11.95 9.10
C ALA A 165 9.76 -10.69 8.99
N ALA A 166 8.76 -10.69 8.11
CA ALA A 166 7.80 -9.60 7.96
C ALA A 166 6.97 -9.38 9.24
N LEU A 167 6.51 -10.46 9.88
CA LEU A 167 5.78 -10.38 11.15
C LEU A 167 6.64 -9.77 12.26
N VAL A 168 7.87 -10.28 12.42
CA VAL A 168 8.83 -9.73 13.41
C VAL A 168 9.13 -8.26 13.12
N GLY A 169 9.37 -7.92 11.85
CA GLY A 169 9.62 -6.54 11.41
C GLY A 169 8.46 -5.60 11.74
N ALA A 170 7.23 -6.01 11.44
CA ALA A 170 6.03 -5.24 11.76
C ALA A 170 5.85 -5.03 13.28
N ILE A 171 6.10 -6.06 14.10
CA ILE A 171 6.03 -5.96 15.56
C ILE A 171 7.08 -5.00 16.09
N VAL A 172 8.34 -5.13 15.67
CA VAL A 172 9.44 -4.27 16.13
C VAL A 172 9.17 -2.81 15.77
N LEU A 173 8.67 -2.54 14.56
CA LEU A 173 8.33 -1.20 14.09
C LEU A 173 7.14 -0.59 14.85
N SER A 174 6.15 -1.41 15.23
CA SER A 174 4.95 -0.95 15.95
C SER A 174 5.21 -0.63 17.43
N ARG A 175 6.31 -1.14 18.01
CA ARG A 175 6.65 -0.84 19.41
C ARG A 175 7.08 0.61 19.58
N LYS A 176 6.28 1.39 20.31
CA LYS A 176 6.61 2.75 20.73
C LYS A 176 7.74 2.73 21.78
N ALA A 177 8.84 3.44 21.51
CA ALA A 177 9.90 3.62 22.49
C ALA A 177 9.35 4.37 23.71
N ARG A 178 9.38 3.75 24.88
CA ARG A 178 9.04 4.42 26.14
C ARG A 178 10.16 5.42 26.40
N PRO A 179 9.90 6.74 26.49
CA PRO A 179 10.94 7.69 26.84
C PRO A 179 11.47 7.28 28.22
N ALA A 180 12.77 6.98 28.28
CA ALA A 180 13.46 6.76 29.53
C ALA A 180 13.16 7.96 30.42
N ARG A 181 12.69 7.71 31.65
CA ARG A 181 12.52 8.75 32.66
C ARG A 181 13.90 9.31 33.00
N ALA A 182 14.37 10.26 32.21
CA ALA A 182 15.47 11.14 32.54
C ALA A 182 14.92 12.16 33.54
N GLY A 183 15.32 12.00 34.81
CA GLY A 183 15.13 13.03 35.83
C GLY A 183 14.12 12.70 36.93
N GLU A 184 14.29 11.58 37.63
CA GLU A 184 14.13 11.66 39.09
C GLU A 184 15.35 12.43 39.63
N ALA A 185 15.34 13.76 39.43
CA ALA A 185 16.13 14.67 40.22
C ALA A 185 15.50 14.66 41.62
N SER A 186 16.13 13.89 42.52
CA SER A 186 15.82 13.87 43.95
C SER A 186 15.87 15.29 44.51
N PRO A 187 14.75 15.86 45.03
CA PRO A 187 14.79 17.13 45.72
C PRO A 187 15.06 16.86 47.20
N GLY A 188 16.27 17.18 47.67
CA GLY A 188 16.51 17.38 49.10
C GLY A 188 17.71 16.65 49.66
N GLY A 189 18.78 17.41 49.87
CA GLY A 189 19.89 17.08 50.75
C GLY A 189 20.49 18.39 51.28
N VAL A 190 19.84 18.97 52.30
CA VAL A 190 20.28 20.16 53.02
C VAL A 190 21.54 19.82 53.83
N SER A 191 22.62 20.60 53.68
CA SER A 191 23.75 20.62 54.62
C SER A 191 23.60 21.83 55.56
N PRO A 192 23.53 21.63 56.89
CA PRO A 192 23.53 22.74 57.84
C PRO A 192 24.95 23.06 58.35
N GLY A 193 25.27 24.35 58.42
CA GLY A 193 26.15 24.90 59.46
C GLY A 193 27.65 25.00 59.15
N GLY A 194 28.17 26.23 59.17
CA GLY A 194 29.59 26.54 59.22
C GLY A 194 29.82 28.04 59.20
N ALA A 195 29.76 28.67 60.37
CA ALA A 195 29.95 30.10 60.58
C ALA A 195 31.39 30.58 60.29
N SER A 196 31.54 31.84 59.86
CA SER A 196 32.64 32.70 60.34
C SER A 196 32.32 34.19 60.13
N PRO A 197 32.59 35.07 61.12
CA PRO A 197 32.17 36.47 61.12
C PRO A 197 33.31 37.43 60.73
N GLY A 198 32.96 38.63 60.27
CA GLY A 198 33.79 39.81 60.41
C GLY A 198 34.12 40.56 59.13
N GLY A 199 33.79 41.86 59.12
CA GLY A 199 34.26 42.79 58.09
C GLY A 199 33.32 43.97 57.86
N ALA A 200 33.25 44.89 58.82
CA ALA A 200 32.52 46.15 58.69
C ALA A 200 33.24 47.12 57.73
N SER A 201 32.48 47.84 56.88
CA SER A 201 32.46 49.32 56.89
C SER A 201 31.44 49.89 55.88
N PRO A 202 30.74 50.98 56.25
CA PRO A 202 29.78 51.68 55.40
C PRO A 202 30.35 52.97 54.81
N SER A 203 29.96 53.33 53.59
CA SER A 203 29.90 54.70 53.04
C SER A 203 29.47 54.57 51.58
N GLY A 204 28.66 55.43 50.98
CA GLY A 204 28.02 56.66 51.37
C GLY A 204 27.34 57.14 50.10
N ALA A 205 26.04 57.41 50.17
CA ALA A 205 25.30 57.99 49.08
C ALA A 205 25.84 59.41 48.79
N SER A 206 26.10 59.73 47.52
CA SER A 206 26.00 61.12 47.08
C SER A 206 25.43 61.18 45.67
N ARG A 207 24.43 62.05 45.57
CA ARG A 207 23.67 62.40 44.38
C ARG A 207 24.46 63.38 43.51
N SER A 208 24.36 63.22 42.20
CA SER A 208 24.38 64.31 41.21
C SER A 208 23.67 63.74 39.97
N GLY A 209 22.55 64.30 39.51
CA GLY A 209 22.50 65.51 38.67
C GLY A 209 22.92 65.13 37.24
N THR A 210 22.24 65.42 36.13
CA THR A 210 21.20 66.38 35.79
C THR A 210 20.79 66.05 34.33
N SER A 211 19.52 66.29 33.98
CA SER A 211 19.00 66.73 32.66
C SER A 211 19.38 66.03 31.34
N GLN A 212 18.34 65.64 30.58
CA GLN A 212 17.99 66.06 29.19
C GLN A 212 17.25 64.91 28.48
N THR A 213 15.93 65.01 28.26
CA THR A 213 15.19 65.67 27.16
C THR A 213 15.36 65.04 25.77
N GLY A 214 14.21 64.73 25.15
CA GLY A 214 14.04 64.45 23.72
C GLY A 214 13.70 62.98 23.46
N GLY A 215 12.56 62.57 22.90
CA GLY A 215 11.63 63.29 22.03
C GLY A 215 11.41 62.45 20.78
N ALA A 216 10.19 61.91 20.65
CA ALA A 216 9.48 61.48 19.44
C ALA A 216 10.28 60.95 18.23
N ARG A 217 10.04 59.68 17.87
CA ARG A 217 9.30 59.27 16.65
C ARG A 217 9.01 57.78 16.67
#